data_AF-A0A9C9UA23-F1
#
_entry.id   AF-A0A9C9UA23-F1
#
_cell.length_a   1.000
_cell.length_b   1.000
_cell.length_c   1.000
_cell.angle_alpha   90.00
_cell.angle_beta   90.00
_cell.angle_gamma   90.00
#
_symmetry.space_group_name_H-M   'P 1'
#
loop_
_entity.id
_entity.type
_entity.pdbx_description
1 polymer ?
#
loop_
_entity_poly.entity_id
_entity_poly.type
_entity_poly.pdbx_seq_one_letter_code
_entity_poly.pdbx_strand_id
1 'polypeptide(L)'
;MNILPIENDVFKKFGPYTLVTGILLIILGFIGIAFPVLMSLATSIFITWLLLIGGIFWAIHTYTYSRKSVMEWIKPTLLLVTGGLLLFYPTFGVETVGLLLAFYLLLDAFGSFTLARSIHPAKGWGWMTFNGVISALLATLFLIGWPGTSLWLVGLYVGISLLFDGWALVVIGWTLRKGEQA
;
A
#
# COMPACT_ATOMS: atom_id res chain seq x y z
N MET A 1 -34.58 1.10 12.29
CA MET A 1 -33.12 0.93 12.33
C MET A 1 -32.57 2.22 12.93
N ASN A 2 -32.26 2.22 14.23
CA ASN A 2 -31.76 3.40 14.94
C ASN A 2 -30.36 3.70 14.39
N ILE A 3 -30.23 4.77 13.61
CA ILE A 3 -28.93 5.32 13.27
C ILE A 3 -28.29 5.78 14.57
N LEU A 4 -27.15 5.17 14.92
CA LEU A 4 -26.36 5.60 16.08
C LEU A 4 -26.10 7.11 15.94
N PRO A 5 -26.23 7.91 17.02
CA PRO A 5 -25.90 9.32 16.96
C PRO A 5 -24.40 9.42 16.66
N ILE A 6 -24.05 9.78 15.43
CA ILE A 6 -22.65 10.08 15.11
C ILE A 6 -22.31 11.36 15.86
N GLU A 7 -21.48 11.21 16.88
CA GLU A 7 -21.03 12.28 17.77
C GLU A 7 -20.37 13.39 16.93
N ASN A 8 -20.90 14.62 17.04
CA ASN A 8 -20.47 15.78 16.24
C ASN A 8 -18.97 16.11 16.41
N ASP A 9 -18.33 15.58 17.45
CA ASP A 9 -16.89 15.71 17.72
C ASP A 9 -16.00 15.00 16.70
N VAL A 10 -16.51 13.94 16.05
CA VAL A 10 -15.80 13.26 14.96
C VAL A 10 -15.67 14.20 13.76
N PHE A 11 -16.77 14.84 13.34
CA PHE A 11 -16.78 15.72 12.17
C PHE A 11 -15.87 16.95 12.32
N LYS A 12 -15.82 17.56 13.50
CA LYS A 12 -14.89 18.68 13.78
C LYS A 12 -13.42 18.28 13.69
N LYS A 13 -13.09 17.03 14.03
CA LYS A 13 -11.70 16.51 14.00
C LYS A 13 -11.24 16.16 12.58
N PHE A 14 -12.18 15.79 11.70
CA PHE A 14 -11.97 15.45 10.29
C PHE A 14 -12.07 16.66 9.32
N GLY A 15 -12.05 17.90 9.83
CA GLY A 15 -12.16 19.11 9.02
C GLY A 15 -10.89 19.45 8.18
N PRO A 16 -10.13 20.51 8.50
CA PRO A 16 -9.07 21.04 7.63
C PRO A 16 -7.89 20.07 7.42
N TYR A 17 -7.57 19.26 8.43
CA TYR A 17 -6.45 18.32 8.36
C TYR A 17 -6.67 17.23 7.30
N THR A 18 -7.91 16.79 7.10
CA THR A 18 -8.26 15.79 6.08
C THR A 18 -8.09 16.36 4.67
N LEU A 19 -8.48 17.61 4.44
CA LEU A 19 -8.26 18.30 3.16
C LEU A 19 -6.77 18.52 2.89
N VAL A 20 -6.00 19.00 3.87
CA VAL A 20 -4.55 19.20 3.73
C VAL A 20 -3.85 17.87 3.43
N THR A 21 -4.19 16.81 4.15
CA THR A 21 -3.64 15.47 3.91
C THR A 21 -4.00 14.97 2.51
N GLY A 22 -5.25 15.14 2.08
CA GLY A 22 -5.69 14.76 0.73
C GLY A 22 -4.92 15.48 -0.37
N ILE A 23 -4.72 16.80 -0.23
CA ILE A 23 -3.92 17.60 -1.18
C ILE A 23 -2.45 17.13 -1.20
N LEU A 24 -1.85 16.89 -0.04
CA LEU A 24 -0.47 16.39 0.06
C LEU A 24 -0.32 15.03 -0.64
N LEU A 25 -1.28 14.12 -0.45
CA LEU A 25 -1.29 12.80 -1.09
C LEU A 25 -1.47 12.91 -2.61
N ILE A 26 -2.30 13.82 -3.11
CA ILE A 26 -2.42 14.08 -4.55
C ILE A 26 -1.09 14.57 -5.13
N ILE A 27 -0.40 15.49 -4.46
CA ILE A 27 0.91 15.98 -4.90
C ILE A 27 1.94 14.84 -4.93
N LEU A 28 2.01 14.04 -3.85
CA LEU A 28 2.88 12.87 -3.80
C LEU A 28 2.55 11.86 -4.89
N GLY A 29 1.26 11.59 -5.13
CA GLY A 29 0.80 10.68 -6.17
C GLY A 29 1.19 11.17 -7.56
N PHE A 30 1.03 12.47 -7.84
CA PHE A 30 1.46 13.07 -9.10
C PHE A 30 2.98 12.97 -9.30
N ILE A 31 3.78 13.23 -8.25
CA ILE A 31 5.24 13.03 -8.28
C ILE A 31 5.57 11.56 -8.56
N GLY A 32 4.85 10.63 -7.93
CA GLY A 32 5.03 9.20 -8.13
C GLY A 32 4.73 8.74 -9.56
N ILE A 33 3.69 9.31 -10.18
CA ILE A 33 3.34 9.04 -11.58
C ILE A 33 4.35 9.67 -12.55
N ALA A 34 4.82 10.88 -12.27
CA ALA A 34 5.80 11.59 -13.11
C ALA A 34 7.20 10.95 -13.04
N PHE A 35 7.59 10.43 -11.87
CA PHE A 35 8.88 9.81 -11.61
C PHE A 35 8.74 8.40 -11.01
N PRO A 36 8.19 7.43 -11.76
CA PRO A 36 7.85 6.11 -11.24
C PRO A 36 9.06 5.33 -10.75
N VAL A 37 10.21 5.46 -11.43
CA VAL A 37 11.46 4.81 -11.01
C VAL A 37 11.92 5.30 -9.64
N LEU A 38 11.89 6.63 -9.43
CA LEU A 38 12.25 7.22 -8.14
C LEU A 38 11.30 6.73 -7.04
N MET A 39 10.01 6.63 -7.36
CA MET A 39 8.99 6.20 -6.41
C MET A 39 9.14 4.73 -6.03
N SER A 40 9.44 3.84 -7.00
CA SER A 40 9.76 2.44 -6.73
C SER A 40 10.96 2.29 -5.80
N LEU A 41 12.05 3.02 -6.06
CA LEU A 41 13.25 3.00 -5.24
C LEU A 41 12.96 3.52 -3.82
N ALA A 42 12.19 4.60 -3.70
CA ALA A 42 11.79 5.13 -2.40
C ALA A 42 10.98 4.10 -1.58
N THR A 43 10.03 3.39 -2.20
CA THR A 43 9.28 2.31 -1.56
C THR A 43 10.21 1.16 -1.11
N SER A 44 11.13 0.74 -1.98
CA SER A 44 12.11 -0.31 -1.66
C SER A 44 13.02 0.08 -0.49
N ILE A 45 13.54 1.30 -0.49
CA ILE A 45 14.39 1.85 0.58
C ILE A 45 13.60 1.94 1.88
N PHE A 46 12.34 2.38 1.83
CA PHE A 46 11.48 2.45 3.01
C PHE A 46 11.29 1.06 3.65
N ILE A 47 10.96 0.04 2.86
CA ILE A 47 10.84 -1.36 3.33
C ILE A 47 12.17 -1.85 3.92
N THR A 48 13.29 -1.51 3.26
CA THR A 48 14.63 -1.87 3.73
C THR A 48 14.90 -1.32 5.13
N TRP A 49 14.56 -0.06 5.39
CA TRP A 49 14.70 0.55 6.72
C TRP A 49 13.82 -0.14 7.76
N LEU A 50 12.59 -0.53 7.41
CA LEU A 50 11.73 -1.30 8.31
C LEU A 50 12.35 -2.65 8.70
N LEU A 51 12.96 -3.36 7.74
CA LEU A 51 13.65 -4.62 8.00
C LEU A 51 14.85 -4.43 8.93
N LEU A 52 15.66 -3.38 8.69
CA LEU A 52 16.83 -3.08 9.53
C LEU A 52 16.42 -2.72 10.96
N ILE A 53 15.47 -1.79 11.11
CA ILE A 53 14.96 -1.37 12.42
C ILE A 53 14.34 -2.56 13.15
N GLY A 54 13.50 -3.35 12.48
CA GLY A 54 12.91 -4.56 13.03
C GLY A 54 13.96 -5.59 13.43
N GLY A 55 15.01 -5.76 12.62
CA GLY A 55 16.15 -6.63 12.91
C GLY A 55 16.93 -6.19 14.16
N ILE A 56 17.12 -4.88 14.35
CA ILE A 56 17.76 -4.33 15.55
C ILE A 56 16.90 -4.60 16.79
N PHE A 57 15.60 -4.31 16.75
CA PHE A 57 14.71 -4.61 17.87
C PHE A 57 14.69 -6.10 18.23
N TRP A 58 14.65 -6.98 17.22
CA TRP A 58 14.74 -8.42 17.45
C TRP A 58 16.10 -8.85 17.99
N ALA A 59 17.19 -8.22 17.56
CA ALA A 59 18.53 -8.51 18.07
C ALA A 59 18.65 -8.13 19.55
N ILE A 60 18.11 -6.96 19.93
CA ILE A 60 18.05 -6.51 21.34
C ILE A 60 17.21 -7.49 22.17
N HIS A 61 16.05 -7.91 21.66
CA HIS A 61 15.19 -8.89 22.32
C HIS A 61 15.91 -10.22 22.53
N THR A 62 16.48 -10.83 21.48
CA THR A 62 17.22 -12.09 21.56
C THR A 62 18.43 -11.98 22.48
N TYR A 63 19.14 -10.85 22.46
CA TYR A 63 20.27 -10.61 23.35
C TYR A 63 19.85 -10.55 24.83
N THR A 64 18.68 -9.99 25.12
CA THR A 64 18.17 -9.83 26.49
C THR A 64 17.63 -11.14 27.07
N TYR A 65 16.82 -11.88 26.29
CA TYR A 65 16.08 -13.03 26.82
C TYR A 65 16.71 -14.38 26.49
N SER A 66 17.45 -14.49 25.38
CA SER A 66 17.82 -15.80 24.81
C SER A 66 19.18 -15.82 24.14
N ARG A 67 20.16 -15.13 24.73
CA ARG A 67 21.48 -14.90 24.13
C ARG A 67 22.20 -16.15 23.60
N LYS A 68 22.05 -17.29 24.28
CA LYS A 68 22.73 -18.56 23.95
C LYS A 68 21.97 -19.42 22.92
N SER A 69 20.72 -19.08 22.61
CA SER A 69 19.87 -19.85 21.70
C SER A 69 20.18 -19.46 20.25
N VAL A 70 20.88 -20.34 19.52
CA VAL A 70 21.22 -20.10 18.10
C VAL A 70 19.94 -19.96 17.25
N MET A 71 18.90 -20.71 17.58
CA MET A 71 17.62 -20.68 16.86
C MET A 71 16.98 -19.29 16.90
N GLU A 72 17.08 -18.59 18.02
CA GLU A 72 16.48 -17.26 18.21
C GLU A 72 17.28 -16.12 17.57
N TRP A 73 18.54 -16.38 17.20
CA TRP A 73 19.34 -15.45 16.41
C TRP A 73 19.02 -15.49 14.91
N ILE A 74 18.37 -16.55 14.41
CA ILE A 74 18.06 -16.68 12.97
C ILE A 74 17.22 -15.50 12.48
N LYS A 75 16.17 -15.12 13.22
CA LYS A 75 15.27 -14.03 12.82
C LYS A 75 15.95 -12.66 12.74
N PRO A 76 16.65 -12.15 13.77
CA PRO A 76 17.34 -10.87 13.68
C PRO A 76 18.44 -10.90 12.62
N THR A 77 19.20 -11.99 12.51
CA THR A 77 20.23 -12.12 11.46
C THR A 77 19.60 -12.07 10.07
N LEU A 78 18.52 -12.80 9.83
CA LEU A 78 17.83 -12.78 8.53
C LEU A 78 17.34 -11.37 8.17
N LEU A 79 16.71 -10.67 9.12
CA LEU A 79 16.23 -9.31 8.92
C LEU A 79 17.37 -8.32 8.62
N LEU A 80 18.45 -8.38 9.39
CA LEU A 80 19.61 -7.49 9.22
C LEU A 80 20.39 -7.78 7.94
N VAL A 81 20.60 -9.06 7.60
CA VAL A 81 21.29 -9.45 6.37
C VAL A 81 20.44 -9.10 5.15
N THR A 82 19.15 -9.43 5.17
CA THR A 82 18.25 -9.10 4.05
C THR A 82 18.13 -7.59 3.89
N GLY A 83 17.88 -6.85 4.97
CA GLY A 83 17.85 -5.39 4.95
C GLY A 83 19.17 -4.79 4.50
N GLY A 84 20.32 -5.31 4.95
CA GLY A 84 21.63 -4.87 4.50
C GLY A 84 21.84 -5.09 3.00
N LEU A 85 21.50 -6.28 2.49
CA LEU A 85 21.59 -6.59 1.05
C LEU A 85 20.70 -5.68 0.22
N LEU A 86 19.45 -5.46 0.64
CA LEU A 86 18.53 -4.56 -0.06
C LEU A 86 18.97 -3.09 -0.01
N LEU A 87 19.70 -2.68 1.03
CA LEU A 87 20.24 -1.32 1.13
C LEU A 87 21.33 -1.06 0.09
N PHE A 88 22.21 -2.05 -0.15
CA PHE A 88 23.26 -1.96 -1.17
C PHE A 88 22.75 -2.26 -2.59
N TYR A 89 21.71 -3.08 -2.72
CA TYR A 89 21.11 -3.47 -3.99
C TYR A 89 19.59 -3.25 -3.98
N PRO A 90 19.14 -1.98 -4.00
CA PRO A 90 17.72 -1.64 -3.87
C PRO A 90 16.84 -2.14 -5.01
N THR A 91 17.44 -2.48 -6.17
CA THR A 91 16.75 -3.06 -7.32
C THR A 91 16.09 -4.40 -6.98
N PHE A 92 16.78 -5.30 -6.28
CA PHE A 92 16.18 -6.57 -5.82
C PHE A 92 15.00 -6.34 -4.88
N GLY A 93 15.04 -5.26 -4.10
CA GLY A 93 13.92 -4.88 -3.23
C GLY A 93 12.71 -4.46 -4.04
N VAL A 94 12.91 -3.67 -5.10
CA VAL A 94 11.83 -3.29 -6.04
C VAL A 94 11.25 -4.53 -6.74
N GLU A 95 12.10 -5.46 -7.17
CA GLU A 95 11.66 -6.71 -7.82
C GLU A 95 10.82 -7.58 -6.88
N THR A 96 11.22 -7.66 -5.61
CA THR A 96 10.48 -8.39 -4.57
C THR A 96 9.12 -7.74 -4.29
N VAL A 97 9.09 -6.41 -4.18
CA VAL A 97 7.84 -5.65 -4.03
C VAL A 97 6.94 -5.83 -5.26
N GLY A 98 7.52 -5.87 -6.46
CA GLY A 98 6.79 -6.15 -7.70
C GLY A 98 6.10 -7.51 -7.69
N LEU A 99 6.77 -8.56 -7.21
CA LEU A 99 6.14 -9.89 -7.05
C LEU A 99 5.00 -9.88 -6.03
N LEU A 100 5.21 -9.23 -4.88
CA LEU A 100 4.16 -9.10 -3.87
C LEU A 100 2.95 -8.33 -4.41
N LEU A 101 3.19 -7.29 -5.20
CA LEU A 101 2.15 -6.52 -5.87
C LEU A 101 1.41 -7.35 -6.93
N ALA A 102 2.13 -8.16 -7.72
CA ALA A 102 1.50 -9.08 -8.67
C ALA A 102 0.58 -10.08 -7.96
N PHE A 103 1.03 -10.63 -6.83
CA PHE A 103 0.21 -11.54 -6.02
C PHE A 103 -1.00 -10.84 -5.41
N TYR A 104 -0.82 -9.62 -4.89
CA TYR A 104 -1.92 -8.78 -4.42
C TYR A 104 -2.97 -8.56 -5.51
N LEU A 105 -2.56 -8.21 -6.74
CA LEU A 105 -3.46 -7.98 -7.86
C LEU A 105 -4.22 -9.25 -8.27
N LEU A 106 -3.60 -10.43 -8.19
CA LEU A 106 -4.30 -11.71 -8.40
C LEU A 106 -5.37 -11.95 -7.33
N LEU A 107 -5.05 -11.70 -6.06
CA LEU A 107 -6.01 -11.83 -4.96
C LEU A 107 -7.15 -10.81 -5.09
N ASP A 108 -6.84 -9.57 -5.47
CA ASP A 108 -7.84 -8.54 -5.73
C ASP A 108 -8.74 -8.91 -6.91
N ALA A 109 -8.19 -9.49 -7.98
CA ALA A 109 -8.98 -9.99 -9.09
C ALA A 109 -9.97 -11.08 -8.65
N PHE A 110 -9.49 -12.06 -7.88
CA PHE A 110 -10.32 -13.13 -7.35
C PHE A 110 -11.39 -12.60 -6.37
N GLY A 111 -11.00 -11.70 -5.46
CA GLY A 111 -11.91 -11.01 -4.55
C GLY A 111 -12.98 -10.22 -5.30
N SER A 112 -12.59 -9.56 -6.38
CA SER A 112 -13.49 -8.77 -7.22
C SER A 112 -14.51 -9.64 -7.95
N PHE A 113 -14.09 -10.75 -8.56
CA PHE A 113 -15.03 -11.66 -9.22
C PHE A 113 -15.97 -12.37 -8.25
N THR A 114 -15.48 -12.75 -7.06
CA THR A 114 -16.31 -13.39 -6.03
C THR A 114 -17.34 -12.42 -5.45
N LEU A 115 -16.91 -11.19 -5.12
CA LEU A 115 -17.81 -10.14 -4.66
C LEU A 115 -18.84 -9.77 -5.74
N ALA A 116 -18.41 -9.64 -7.00
CA ALA A 116 -19.33 -9.47 -8.11
C ALA A 116 -20.39 -10.59 -8.07
N ARG A 117 -20.01 -11.85 -8.17
CA ARG A 117 -20.98 -12.95 -8.15
C ARG A 117 -21.95 -12.90 -6.95
N SER A 118 -21.48 -12.48 -5.78
CA SER A 118 -22.28 -12.37 -4.55
C SER A 118 -23.32 -11.24 -4.59
N ILE A 119 -23.01 -10.11 -5.23
CA ILE A 119 -23.91 -8.95 -5.27
C ILE A 119 -24.81 -8.93 -6.50
N HIS A 120 -24.63 -9.84 -7.47
CA HIS A 120 -25.47 -9.89 -8.66
C HIS A 120 -26.94 -10.22 -8.31
N PRO A 121 -27.95 -9.45 -8.81
CA PRO A 121 -27.90 -8.36 -9.79
C PRO A 121 -27.97 -6.94 -9.20
N ALA A 122 -27.59 -6.73 -7.94
CA ALA A 122 -27.60 -5.43 -7.30
C ALA A 122 -26.70 -4.40 -7.99
N LYS A 123 -27.02 -3.12 -7.77
CA LYS A 123 -26.27 -1.98 -8.33
C LYS A 123 -24.83 -2.01 -7.84
N GLY A 124 -23.87 -1.97 -8.77
CA GLY A 124 -22.42 -2.05 -8.47
C GLY A 124 -21.74 -3.33 -8.96
N TRP A 125 -22.51 -4.37 -9.32
CA TRP A 125 -21.97 -5.63 -9.84
C TRP A 125 -21.01 -5.49 -11.02
N GLY A 126 -21.40 -4.70 -12.03
CA GLY A 126 -20.60 -4.48 -13.23
C GLY A 126 -19.26 -3.81 -12.93
N TRP A 127 -19.22 -2.88 -11.98
CA TRP A 127 -17.99 -2.21 -11.54
C TRP A 127 -17.02 -3.19 -10.88
N MET A 128 -17.53 -4.10 -10.04
CA MET A 128 -16.69 -5.11 -9.40
C MET A 128 -16.13 -6.10 -10.41
N THR A 129 -16.93 -6.50 -11.40
CA THR A 129 -16.44 -7.37 -12.50
C THR A 129 -15.36 -6.68 -13.32
N PHE A 130 -15.56 -5.39 -13.66
CA PHE A 130 -14.57 -4.59 -14.37
C PHE A 130 -13.26 -4.48 -13.58
N ASN A 131 -13.33 -4.18 -12.27
CA ASN A 131 -12.15 -4.15 -11.40
C ASN A 131 -11.40 -5.49 -11.43
N GLY A 132 -12.12 -6.61 -11.31
CA GLY A 132 -11.51 -7.94 -11.36
C GLY A 132 -10.77 -8.24 -12.67
N VAL A 133 -11.33 -7.83 -13.80
CA VAL A 133 -10.67 -7.95 -15.11
C VAL A 133 -9.40 -7.11 -15.17
N ILE A 134 -9.46 -5.85 -14.75
CA ILE A 134 -8.30 -4.95 -14.74
C ILE A 134 -7.19 -5.49 -13.84
N SER A 135 -7.52 -5.91 -12.61
CA SER A 135 -6.55 -6.47 -11.67
C SER A 135 -5.90 -7.75 -12.21
N ALA A 136 -6.67 -8.64 -12.87
CA ALA A 136 -6.13 -9.85 -13.50
C ALA A 136 -5.17 -9.53 -14.66
N LEU A 137 -5.53 -8.56 -15.50
CA LEU A 137 -4.69 -8.11 -16.61
C LEU A 137 -3.38 -7.50 -16.09
N LEU A 138 -3.47 -6.59 -15.11
CA LEU A 138 -2.30 -5.96 -14.50
C LEU A 138 -1.39 -6.99 -13.83
N ALA A 139 -1.95 -7.94 -13.09
CA ALA A 139 -1.17 -9.03 -12.50
C ALA A 139 -0.42 -9.84 -13.56
N THR A 140 -1.11 -10.20 -14.65
CA THR A 140 -0.52 -10.97 -15.75
C THR A 140 0.61 -10.20 -16.43
N LEU A 141 0.40 -8.90 -16.70
CA LEU A 141 1.43 -8.02 -17.27
C LEU A 141 2.65 -7.90 -16.34
N PHE A 142 2.43 -7.81 -15.03
CA PHE A 142 3.49 -7.81 -14.03
C PHE A 142 4.30 -9.10 -14.09
N LEU A 143 3.65 -10.26 -14.07
CA LEU A 143 4.31 -11.56 -14.04
C LEU A 143 5.12 -11.83 -15.30
N ILE A 144 4.63 -11.42 -16.48
CA ILE A 144 5.34 -11.61 -17.75
C ILE A 144 6.57 -10.68 -17.85
N GLY A 145 6.45 -9.45 -17.36
CA GLY A 145 7.54 -8.46 -17.45
C GLY A 145 8.56 -8.53 -16.31
N TRP A 146 8.30 -9.34 -15.28
CA TRP A 146 9.19 -9.48 -14.14
C TRP A 146 10.54 -10.13 -14.54
N PRO A 147 11.69 -9.67 -14.03
CA PRO A 147 11.89 -8.61 -13.03
C PRO A 147 11.91 -7.18 -13.59
N GLY A 148 12.19 -7.00 -14.89
CA GLY A 148 12.52 -5.71 -15.48
C GLY A 148 11.41 -4.64 -15.40
N THR A 149 10.14 -5.03 -15.45
CA THR A 149 9.03 -4.07 -15.39
C THR A 149 8.70 -3.57 -13.98
N SER A 150 9.19 -4.25 -12.94
CA SER A 150 8.94 -3.87 -11.54
C SER A 150 9.41 -2.44 -11.24
N LEU A 151 10.49 -2.02 -11.91
CA LEU A 151 11.17 -0.76 -11.67
C LEU A 151 10.30 0.46 -11.94
N TRP A 152 9.36 0.38 -12.89
CA TRP A 152 8.43 1.46 -13.19
C TRP A 152 7.00 1.14 -12.75
N LEU A 153 6.58 -0.13 -12.81
CA LEU A 153 5.21 -0.50 -12.46
C LEU A 153 4.91 -0.35 -10.96
N VAL A 154 5.87 -0.67 -10.07
CA VAL A 154 5.67 -0.54 -8.63
C VAL A 154 5.43 0.92 -8.25
N GLY A 155 6.30 1.82 -8.70
CA GLY A 155 6.19 3.24 -8.41
C GLY A 155 4.98 3.90 -9.06
N LEU A 156 4.60 3.45 -10.26
CA LEU A 156 3.36 3.88 -10.90
C LEU A 156 2.14 3.42 -10.09
N TYR A 157 2.10 2.17 -9.65
CA TYR A 157 1.02 1.66 -8.80
C TYR A 157 0.92 2.43 -7.48
N VAL A 158 2.05 2.64 -6.80
CA VAL A 158 2.11 3.42 -5.55
C VAL A 158 1.66 4.87 -5.79
N GLY A 159 2.14 5.52 -6.85
CA GLY A 159 1.75 6.89 -7.19
C GLY A 159 0.26 7.02 -7.50
N ILE A 160 -0.30 6.08 -8.27
CA ILE A 160 -1.74 6.04 -8.55
C ILE A 160 -2.52 5.83 -7.25
N SER A 161 -2.13 4.87 -6.40
CA SER A 161 -2.81 4.63 -5.11
C SER A 161 -2.86 5.91 -4.27
N LEU A 162 -1.72 6.59 -4.10
CA LEU A 162 -1.66 7.84 -3.32
C LEU A 162 -2.53 8.96 -3.92
N LEU A 163 -2.61 9.03 -5.25
CA LEU A 163 -3.48 9.99 -5.92
C LEU A 163 -4.96 9.70 -5.65
N PHE A 164 -5.37 8.43 -5.77
CA PHE A 164 -6.75 8.01 -5.50
C PHE A 164 -7.12 8.17 -4.02
N ASP A 165 -6.22 7.83 -3.10
CA ASP A 165 -6.39 8.03 -1.66
C ASP A 165 -6.54 9.52 -1.33
N GLY A 166 -5.68 10.37 -1.93
CA GLY A 166 -5.76 11.81 -1.77
C GLY A 166 -7.05 12.40 -2.32
N TRP A 167 -7.48 11.95 -3.50
CA TRP A 167 -8.77 12.34 -4.10
C TRP A 167 -9.95 11.94 -3.22
N ALA A 168 -9.96 10.71 -2.71
CA ALA A 168 -11.00 10.22 -1.81
C ALA A 168 -11.09 11.09 -0.55
N LEU A 169 -9.94 11.43 0.07
CA LEU A 169 -9.91 12.29 1.25
C LEU A 169 -10.36 13.72 0.97
N VAL A 170 -10.06 14.28 -0.21
CA VAL A 170 -10.56 15.61 -0.61
C VAL A 170 -12.09 15.58 -0.75
N VAL A 171 -12.65 14.56 -1.41
CA VAL A 171 -14.10 14.41 -1.58
C VAL A 171 -14.81 14.23 -0.23
N ILE A 172 -14.26 13.40 0.65
CA ILE A 172 -14.78 13.22 2.02
C ILE A 172 -14.71 14.54 2.77
N GLY A 173 -13.55 15.20 2.81
CA GLY A 173 -13.36 16.47 3.51
C GLY A 173 -14.28 17.59 3.02
N TRP A 174 -14.55 17.67 1.72
CA TRP A 174 -15.53 18.61 1.17
C TRP A 174 -16.97 18.28 1.56
N THR A 175 -17.35 17.00 1.58
CA THR A 175 -18.70 16.56 1.99
C THR A 175 -18.94 16.88 3.46
N LEU A 176 -17.96 16.61 4.34
CA LEU A 176 -18.07 16.91 5.76
C LEU A 176 -18.16 18.41 6.04
N ARG A 177 -17.37 19.23 5.33
CA ARG A 177 -17.43 20.70 5.48
C ARG A 177 -18.76 21.29 5.02
N LYS A 178 -19.38 20.73 3.98
CA LYS A 178 -20.72 21.15 3.53
C LYS A 178 -21.82 20.72 4.50
N GLY A 179 -21.70 19.52 5.09
CA GLY A 179 -22.65 19.02 6.09
C GLY A 179 -22.62 19.78 7.42
N GLU A 180 -21.49 20.36 7.80
CA GLU A 180 -21.38 21.23 9.00
C GLU A 180 -21.98 22.63 8.76
N GLN A 181 -22.22 23.03 7.50
CA GLN A 181 -22.76 24.34 7.13
C GLN A 181 -24.27 24.32 6.79
N ALA A 182 -24.93 23.16 6.83
CA ALA A 182 -26.35 22.96 6.54
C ALA A 182 -27.14 22.68 7.82
#